data_AF-A0A6G3XPS9-F1
#
_entry.id   AF-A0A6G3XPS9-F1
#
_cell.length_a   1.000
_cell.length_b   1.000
_cell.length_c   1.000
_cell.angle_alpha   90.00
_cell.angle_beta   90.00
_cell.angle_gamma   90.00
#
_symmetry.space_group_name_H-M   'P 1'
#
loop_
_entity.id
_entity.type
_entity.pdbx_description
1 polymer ?
#
loop_
_entity_poly.entity_id
_entity_poly.type
_entity_poly.pdbx_seq_one_letter_code
_entity_poly.pdbx_strand_id
1 'polypeptide(L)'
;MIRRPVAWVVAVVLFAEAFGLAALNWFLGVVVDRQDMSLAGLDPHMMSVSSKIGGIVFGLYFALCGLVALLVALRDRPPAGFGRVLLISAAVVHGLLGAFTVGLVGWTAFLFMVLVLALIVLLLMTYDRPAEPADAAPEGGKGGDGAPVTSPPAPTTP
;
A
#
# COMPACT_ATOMS: atom_id res chain seq x y z
N MET A 1 15.77 5.96 7.85
CA MET A 1 16.57 4.95 7.11
C MET A 1 15.71 3.84 6.52
N ILE A 2 14.73 3.26 7.24
CA ILE A 2 13.90 2.13 6.76
C ILE A 2 12.95 2.47 5.59
N ARG A 3 12.48 3.72 5.48
CA ARG A 3 11.41 4.12 4.54
C ARG A 3 11.77 3.89 3.06
N ARG A 4 13.01 4.25 2.67
CA ARG A 4 13.51 4.09 1.30
C ARG A 4 13.66 2.63 0.86
N PRO A 5 14.35 1.75 1.62
CA PRO A 5 14.40 0.32 1.31
C PRO A 5 13.01 -0.32 1.20
N VAL A 6 12.09 0.02 2.12
CA VAL A 6 10.71 -0.51 2.07
C VAL A 6 10.01 -0.11 0.78
N ALA A 7 10.13 1.15 0.35
CA ALA A 7 9.53 1.61 -0.90
C ALA A 7 10.08 0.86 -2.14
N TRP A 8 11.38 0.57 -2.17
CA TRP A 8 11.98 -0.25 -3.22
C TRP A 8 11.45 -1.68 -3.21
N VAL A 9 11.38 -2.31 -2.03
CA VAL A 9 10.85 -3.68 -1.90
C VAL A 9 9.41 -3.74 -2.36
N VAL A 10 8.56 -2.82 -1.91
CA VAL A 10 7.15 -2.74 -2.34
C VAL A 10 7.05 -2.59 -3.85
N ALA A 11 7.85 -1.70 -4.47
CA ALA A 11 7.83 -1.52 -5.91
C ALA A 11 8.17 -2.82 -6.66
N VAL A 12 9.25 -3.51 -6.27
CA VAL A 12 9.67 -4.77 -6.89
C VAL A 12 8.60 -5.85 -6.74
N VAL A 13 8.04 -6.01 -5.54
CA VAL A 13 6.99 -6.99 -5.27
C VAL A 13 5.75 -6.73 -6.12
N LEU A 14 5.27 -5.49 -6.15
CA LEU A 14 4.07 -5.14 -6.93
C LEU A 14 4.28 -5.32 -8.44
N PHE A 15 5.49 -5.05 -8.97
CA PHE A 15 5.80 -5.36 -10.38
C PHE A 15 5.86 -6.87 -10.64
N ALA A 16 6.43 -7.65 -9.72
CA ALA A 16 6.45 -9.10 -9.83
C ALA A 16 5.05 -9.70 -9.80
N GLU A 17 4.17 -9.20 -8.91
CA GLU A 17 2.77 -9.61 -8.84
C GLU A 17 1.98 -9.19 -10.08
N ALA A 18 2.20 -7.98 -10.59
CA ALA A 18 1.60 -7.51 -11.84
C ALA A 18 1.91 -8.48 -12.99
N PHE A 19 3.18 -8.85 -13.14
CA PHE A 19 3.60 -9.80 -14.16
C PHE A 19 3.05 -11.20 -13.90
N GLY A 20 3.14 -11.69 -12.66
CA GLY A 20 2.67 -13.02 -12.26
C GLY A 20 1.17 -13.19 -12.50
N LEU A 21 0.35 -12.22 -12.10
CA LEU A 21 -1.10 -12.24 -12.30
C LEU A 21 -1.50 -12.15 -13.77
N ALA A 22 -0.84 -11.27 -14.53
CA ALA A 22 -1.10 -11.14 -15.97
C ALA A 22 -0.74 -12.43 -16.71
N ALA A 23 0.45 -12.98 -16.45
CA ALA A 23 0.94 -14.20 -17.08
C ALA A 23 0.08 -15.42 -16.70
N LEU A 24 -0.29 -15.55 -15.42
CA LEU A 24 -1.11 -16.67 -14.94
C LEU A 24 -2.50 -16.64 -15.57
N ASN A 25 -3.17 -15.50 -15.55
CA ASN A 25 -4.51 -15.37 -16.15
C ASN A 25 -4.47 -15.52 -17.67
N TRP A 26 -3.43 -14.98 -18.33
CA TRP A 26 -3.27 -15.19 -19.76
C TRP A 26 -3.08 -16.67 -20.10
N PHE A 27 -2.22 -17.36 -19.35
CA PHE A 27 -1.97 -18.78 -19.52
C PHE A 27 -3.22 -19.62 -19.28
N LEU A 28 -3.94 -19.40 -18.16
CA LEU A 28 -5.23 -20.06 -17.89
C LEU A 28 -6.25 -19.79 -19.00
N GLY A 29 -6.33 -18.54 -19.49
CA GLY A 29 -7.19 -18.19 -20.60
C GLY A 29 -6.87 -18.98 -21.87
N VAL A 30 -5.59 -19.12 -22.23
CA VAL A 30 -5.16 -19.94 -23.38
C VAL A 30 -5.47 -21.43 -23.18
N VAL A 31 -5.29 -21.95 -21.96
CA VAL A 31 -5.60 -23.35 -21.65
C VAL A 31 -7.10 -23.61 -21.80
N VAL A 32 -7.95 -22.75 -21.22
CA VAL A 32 -9.42 -22.87 -21.33
C VAL A 32 -9.88 -22.79 -22.78
N ASP A 33 -9.32 -21.86 -23.57
CA ASP A 33 -9.61 -21.68 -25.01
C ASP A 33 -9.32 -22.95 -25.83
N ARG A 34 -8.34 -23.75 -25.42
CA ARG A 34 -7.94 -24.98 -26.13
C ARG A 34 -8.64 -26.24 -25.63
N GLN A 35 -9.36 -26.17 -24.52
CA GLN A 35 -9.98 -27.34 -23.90
C GLN A 35 -11.45 -27.54 -24.30
N ASP A 36 -12.08 -26.62 -25.04
CA ASP A 36 -13.50 -26.67 -25.48
C ASP A 36 -14.46 -27.22 -24.39
N MET A 37 -14.18 -26.90 -23.13
CA MET A 37 -14.95 -27.44 -22.01
C MET A 37 -16.20 -26.60 -21.77
N SER A 38 -17.35 -27.13 -22.16
CA SER A 38 -18.65 -26.61 -21.74
C SER A 38 -18.82 -26.82 -20.23
N LEU A 39 -18.52 -25.80 -19.44
CA LEU A 39 -18.89 -25.76 -18.02
C LEU A 39 -20.29 -25.17 -17.91
N ALA A 40 -21.30 -26.05 -17.87
CA ALA A 40 -22.70 -25.70 -17.63
C ALA A 40 -23.27 -24.64 -18.60
N GLY A 41 -22.90 -24.71 -19.89
CA GLY A 41 -23.41 -23.78 -20.93
C GLY A 41 -22.75 -22.41 -20.95
N LEU A 42 -21.71 -22.17 -20.13
CA LEU A 42 -20.85 -21.01 -20.28
C LEU A 42 -19.93 -21.18 -21.48
N ASP A 43 -19.93 -20.17 -22.36
CA ASP A 43 -19.10 -20.14 -23.56
C ASP A 43 -17.60 -20.11 -23.16
N PRO A 44 -16.81 -21.15 -23.50
CA PRO A 44 -15.38 -21.22 -23.18
C PRO A 44 -14.60 -20.03 -23.73
N HIS A 45 -15.02 -19.49 -24.88
CA HIS A 45 -14.39 -18.34 -25.49
C HIS A 45 -14.57 -17.10 -24.62
N MET A 46 -15.77 -16.89 -24.07
CA MET A 46 -16.05 -15.78 -23.16
C MET A 46 -15.29 -15.92 -21.84
N MET A 47 -15.13 -17.13 -21.32
CA MET A 47 -14.29 -17.40 -20.14
C MET A 47 -12.81 -17.09 -20.41
N SER A 48 -12.27 -17.55 -21.54
CA SER A 48 -10.90 -17.30 -22.01
C SER A 48 -10.62 -15.80 -22.17
N VAL A 49 -11.50 -15.08 -22.86
CA VAL A 49 -11.39 -13.64 -23.07
C VAL A 49 -11.48 -12.88 -21.74
N SER A 50 -12.45 -13.23 -20.89
CA SER A 50 -12.62 -12.58 -19.57
C SER A 50 -11.41 -12.79 -18.67
N SER A 51 -10.82 -13.99 -18.67
CA SER A 51 -9.60 -14.26 -17.91
C SER A 51 -8.41 -13.44 -18.43
N LYS A 52 -8.19 -13.40 -19.75
CA LYS A 52 -7.11 -12.60 -20.36
C LYS A 52 -7.26 -11.11 -20.06
N ILE A 53 -8.47 -10.56 -20.23
CA ILE A 53 -8.77 -9.15 -19.93
C ILE A 53 -8.58 -8.88 -18.44
N GLY A 54 -9.11 -9.74 -17.56
CA GLY A 54 -8.93 -9.63 -16.12
C GLY A 54 -7.45 -9.60 -15.74
N GLY A 55 -6.65 -10.52 -16.28
CA GLY A 55 -5.20 -10.55 -16.11
C GLY A 55 -4.50 -9.25 -16.50
N ILE A 56 -4.85 -8.69 -17.66
CA ILE A 56 -4.28 -7.43 -18.13
C ILE A 56 -4.69 -6.27 -17.23
N VAL A 57 -5.97 -6.15 -16.88
CA VAL A 57 -6.49 -5.05 -16.06
C VAL A 57 -5.88 -5.07 -14.66
N PHE A 58 -5.88 -6.23 -13.99
CA PHE A 58 -5.25 -6.36 -12.67
C PHE A 58 -3.73 -6.17 -12.76
N GLY A 59 -3.09 -6.72 -13.78
CA GLY A 59 -1.65 -6.54 -14.02
C GLY A 59 -1.28 -5.06 -14.18
N LEU A 60 -2.00 -4.33 -15.03
CA LEU A 60 -1.79 -2.89 -15.21
C LEU A 60 -2.06 -2.10 -13.93
N TYR A 61 -3.12 -2.44 -13.20
CA TYR A 61 -3.41 -1.83 -11.91
C TYR A 61 -2.26 -2.00 -10.92
N PHE A 62 -1.75 -3.23 -10.74
CA PHE A 62 -0.61 -3.48 -9.85
C PHE A 62 0.68 -2.82 -10.36
N ALA A 63 0.90 -2.76 -11.68
CA ALA A 63 2.04 -2.06 -12.27
C ALA A 63 1.98 -0.54 -11.99
N LEU A 64 0.80 0.07 -12.03
CA LEU A 64 0.61 1.47 -11.64
C LEU A 64 0.88 1.67 -10.15
N CYS A 65 0.43 0.76 -9.28
CA CYS A 65 0.76 0.78 -7.84
C CYS A 65 2.28 0.69 -7.61
N GLY A 66 2.94 -0.26 -8.30
CA GLY A 66 4.39 -0.44 -8.27
C GLY A 66 5.14 0.79 -8.76
N LEU A 67 4.65 1.44 -9.82
CA LEU A 67 5.21 2.70 -10.33
C LEU A 67 5.09 3.82 -9.29
N VAL A 68 3.96 3.96 -8.60
CA VAL A 68 3.81 4.95 -7.52
C VAL A 68 4.83 4.65 -6.40
N ALA A 69 4.95 3.40 -5.96
CA ALA A 69 5.93 3.01 -4.95
C ALA A 69 7.38 3.28 -5.40
N LEU A 70 7.70 3.03 -6.67
CA LEU A 70 9.00 3.34 -7.26
C LEU A 70 9.26 4.86 -7.27
N LEU A 71 8.28 5.66 -7.65
CA LEU A 71 8.40 7.12 -7.62
C LEU A 71 8.59 7.64 -6.19
N VAL A 72 7.94 7.04 -5.19
CA VAL A 72 8.19 7.33 -3.77
C VAL A 72 9.62 6.96 -3.39
N ALA A 73 10.11 5.78 -3.79
CA ALA A 73 11.47 5.33 -3.51
C ALA A 73 12.54 6.25 -4.13
N LEU A 74 12.32 6.72 -5.36
CA LEU A 74 13.24 7.60 -6.09
C LEU A 74 13.21 9.03 -5.54
N ARG A 75 12.02 9.60 -5.32
CA ARG A 75 11.86 11.00 -4.91
C ARG A 75 12.00 11.19 -3.41
N ASP A 76 11.88 10.13 -2.62
CA ASP A 76 11.83 10.13 -1.15
C ASP A 76 10.78 11.10 -0.60
N ARG A 77 9.67 11.25 -1.31
CA ARG A 77 8.55 12.11 -0.95
C ARG A 77 7.31 11.24 -0.74
N PRO A 78 6.42 11.64 0.19
CA PRO A 78 5.22 10.88 0.45
C PRO A 78 4.33 10.75 -0.80
N PRO A 79 3.65 9.60 -1.00
CA PRO A 79 2.62 9.50 -2.01
C PRO A 79 1.46 10.43 -1.65
N ALA A 80 1.18 11.42 -2.49
CA ALA A 80 0.12 12.40 -2.28
C ALA A 80 -1.04 12.19 -3.27
N GLY A 81 -2.26 12.56 -2.85
CA GLY A 81 -3.46 12.53 -3.68
C GLY A 81 -3.75 11.15 -4.27
N PHE A 82 -3.79 11.06 -5.60
CA PHE A 82 -4.14 9.84 -6.33
C PHE A 82 -3.21 8.65 -6.03
N GLY A 83 -1.90 8.88 -5.89
CA GLY A 83 -0.95 7.80 -5.61
C GLY A 83 -1.21 7.12 -4.26
N ARG A 84 -1.63 7.90 -3.26
CA ARG A 84 -2.02 7.37 -1.94
C ARG A 84 -3.28 6.51 -2.04
N VAL A 85 -4.30 6.99 -2.75
CA VAL A 85 -5.54 6.23 -2.98
C VAL A 85 -5.25 4.91 -3.68
N LEU A 86 -4.37 4.93 -4.69
CA LEU A 86 -3.99 3.73 -5.42
C LEU A 86 -3.33 2.69 -4.50
N LEU A 87 -2.36 3.09 -3.69
CA LEU A 87 -1.71 2.19 -2.72
C LEU A 87 -2.67 1.70 -1.62
N ILE A 88 -3.58 2.54 -1.13
CA ILE A 88 -4.62 2.11 -0.17
C ILE A 88 -5.53 1.07 -0.81
N SER A 89 -5.98 1.30 -2.05
CA SER A 89 -6.81 0.32 -2.75
C SER A 89 -6.07 -1.00 -2.95
N ALA A 90 -4.75 -0.96 -3.20
CA ALA A 90 -3.95 -2.17 -3.34
C ALA A 90 -3.86 -2.94 -2.02
N ALA A 91 -3.72 -2.22 -0.89
CA ALA A 91 -3.79 -2.83 0.43
C ALA A 91 -5.16 -3.52 0.67
N VAL A 92 -6.26 -2.87 0.29
CA VAL A 92 -7.60 -3.48 0.40
C VAL A 92 -7.69 -4.76 -0.44
N VAL A 93 -7.22 -4.73 -1.70
CA VAL A 93 -7.20 -5.92 -2.57
C VAL A 93 -6.39 -7.05 -1.94
N HIS A 94 -5.21 -6.78 -1.39
CA HIS A 94 -4.40 -7.79 -0.70
C HIS A 94 -5.06 -8.34 0.57
N GLY A 95 -5.76 -7.50 1.33
CA GLY A 95 -6.54 -7.93 2.49
C GLY A 95 -7.66 -8.91 2.08
N LEU A 96 -8.39 -8.58 1.01
CA LEU A 96 -9.43 -9.47 0.46
C LEU A 96 -8.83 -10.78 -0.07
N LEU A 97 -7.75 -10.71 -0.86
CA LEU A 97 -7.06 -11.90 -1.36
C LEU A 97 -6.48 -12.76 -0.22
N GLY A 98 -5.96 -12.15 0.83
CA GLY A 98 -5.55 -12.84 2.06
C GLY A 98 -6.71 -13.64 2.66
N ALA A 99 -7.88 -13.01 2.82
CA ALA A 99 -9.07 -13.69 3.34
C ALA A 99 -9.53 -14.86 2.47
N PHE A 100 -9.42 -14.78 1.13
CA PHE A 100 -9.75 -15.90 0.25
C PHE A 100 -8.69 -17.01 0.27
N THR A 101 -7.41 -16.65 0.30
CA THR A 101 -6.30 -17.61 0.19
C THR A 101 -6.18 -18.52 1.40
N VAL A 102 -6.52 -18.07 2.61
CA VAL A 102 -6.49 -18.93 3.81
C VAL A 102 -7.42 -20.13 3.71
N GLY A 103 -8.57 -20.00 3.02
CA GLY A 103 -9.55 -21.07 2.86
C GLY A 103 -9.43 -21.86 1.55
N LEU A 104 -9.06 -21.20 0.45
CA LEU A 104 -9.11 -21.80 -0.90
C LEU A 104 -7.76 -22.31 -1.42
N VAL A 105 -6.64 -21.76 -0.93
CA VAL A 105 -5.32 -22.00 -1.53
C VAL A 105 -4.35 -22.61 -0.52
N GLY A 106 -4.27 -22.04 0.68
CA GLY A 106 -3.45 -22.54 1.78
C GLY A 106 -2.65 -21.46 2.51
N TRP A 107 -2.02 -21.88 3.62
CA TRP A 107 -1.32 -20.99 4.55
C TRP A 107 -0.16 -20.21 3.92
N THR A 108 0.60 -20.81 3.01
CA THR A 108 1.74 -20.13 2.37
C THR A 108 1.30 -18.93 1.52
N ALA A 109 0.25 -19.09 0.73
CA ALA A 109 -0.34 -18.02 -0.06
C ALA A 109 -0.91 -16.91 0.83
N PHE A 110 -1.60 -17.29 1.92
CA PHE A 110 -2.08 -16.34 2.92
C PHE A 110 -0.96 -15.50 3.53
N LEU A 111 0.12 -16.15 4.00
CA LEU A 111 1.26 -15.46 4.59
C LEU A 111 1.93 -14.50 3.61
N PHE A 112 2.06 -14.91 2.34
CA PHE A 112 2.55 -14.04 1.29
C PHE A 112 1.65 -12.81 1.11
N MET A 113 0.32 -12.97 0.99
CA MET A 113 -0.61 -11.85 0.86
C MET A 113 -0.55 -10.89 2.07
N VAL A 114 -0.48 -11.43 3.29
CA VAL A 114 -0.35 -10.63 4.51
C VAL A 114 0.99 -9.89 4.57
N LEU A 115 2.07 -10.51 4.10
CA LEU A 115 3.39 -9.87 4.02
C LEU A 115 3.36 -8.67 3.07
N VAL A 116 2.79 -8.82 1.87
CA VAL A 116 2.69 -7.72 0.91
C VAL A 116 1.79 -6.61 1.45
N LEU A 117 0.65 -6.96 2.04
CA LEU A 117 -0.22 -6.01 2.74
C LEU A 117 0.56 -5.23 3.81
N ALA A 118 1.31 -5.92 4.67
CA ALA A 118 2.09 -5.29 5.72
C ALA A 118 3.17 -4.34 5.15
N LEU A 119 3.82 -4.71 4.04
CA LEU A 119 4.79 -3.85 3.36
C LEU A 119 4.14 -2.58 2.78
N ILE A 120 2.96 -2.68 2.17
CA ILE A 120 2.23 -1.52 1.63
C ILE A 120 1.81 -0.59 2.79
N VAL A 121 1.24 -1.14 3.86
CA VAL A 121 0.84 -0.36 5.04
C VAL A 121 2.05 0.29 5.70
N LEU A 122 3.18 -0.43 5.82
CA LEU A 122 4.42 0.11 6.36
C LEU A 122 4.95 1.27 5.50
N LEU A 123 4.89 1.17 4.18
CA LEU A 123 5.22 2.28 3.28
C LEU A 123 4.33 3.49 3.57
N LEU A 124 3.02 3.31 3.61
CA LEU A 124 2.07 4.40 3.88
C LEU A 124 2.34 5.04 5.24
N MET A 125 2.40 4.25 6.31
CA MET A 125 2.63 4.72 7.69
C MET A 125 3.97 5.44 7.84
N THR A 126 5.01 4.94 7.18
CA THR A 126 6.33 5.57 7.27
C THR A 126 6.36 6.91 6.54
N TYR A 127 5.72 7.05 5.38
CA TYR A 127 5.70 8.33 4.66
C TYR A 127 4.62 9.30 5.13
N ASP A 128 3.62 8.85 5.90
CA ASP A 128 2.53 9.70 6.41
C ASP A 128 2.86 10.47 7.70
N ARG A 129 4.02 10.21 8.33
CA ARG A 129 4.40 10.91 9.56
C ARG A 129 4.67 12.39 9.26
N PRO A 130 3.93 13.34 9.88
CA PRO A 130 4.21 14.76 9.75
C PRO A 130 5.68 15.03 10.07
N ALA A 131 6.31 15.96 9.35
CA ALA A 131 7.59 16.49 9.78
C ALA A 131 7.40 16.99 11.21
N GLU A 132 8.02 16.32 12.17
CA GLU A 132 8.11 16.81 13.54
C GLU A 132 8.67 18.24 13.42
N PRO A 133 8.02 19.26 14.00
CA PRO A 133 8.53 20.62 13.89
C PRO A 133 9.96 20.61 14.43
N ALA A 134 10.93 20.86 13.56
CA ALA A 134 12.35 20.87 13.88
C ALA A 134 12.76 22.10 14.72
N ASP A 135 11.80 22.69 15.44
CA ASP A 135 11.94 23.92 16.23
C ASP A 135 11.43 23.73 17.67
N ALA A 136 11.58 22.53 18.24
CA ALA A 136 11.76 22.44 19.69
C ALA A 136 13.24 22.71 19.98
N ALA A 137 13.65 23.98 19.88
CA ALA A 137 14.89 24.42 20.51
C ALA A 137 14.81 24.01 21.99
N PRO A 138 15.86 23.38 22.57
CA PRO A 138 15.90 23.23 24.00
C PRO A 138 16.07 24.63 24.59
N GLU A 139 15.02 25.18 25.19
CA GLU A 139 15.21 26.22 26.20
C GLU A 139 15.97 25.55 27.36
N GLY A 140 17.30 25.57 27.23
CA GLY A 140 18.21 25.20 28.27
C GLY A 140 17.96 26.11 29.46
N GLY A 141 17.48 25.50 30.55
CA GLY A 141 17.38 26.15 31.83
C GLY A 141 18.71 26.78 32.24
N LYS A 142 18.71 28.10 32.39
CA LYS A 142 19.63 28.78 33.31
C LYS A 142 18.85 29.05 34.59
N GLY A 143 19.16 28.28 35.62
CA GLY A 143 18.75 28.60 36.97
C GLY A 143 19.50 29.83 37.51
N GLY A 144 18.80 30.59 38.34
CA GLY A 144 19.37 31.46 39.38
C GLY A 144 19.74 32.88 38.94
N ASP A 145 18.82 33.84 39.11
CA ASP A 145 18.94 34.86 40.18
C ASP A 145 17.86 35.96 40.07
N GLY A 146 17.10 36.14 41.16
CA GLY A 146 16.65 37.45 41.66
C GLY A 146 15.40 38.12 41.08
N ALA A 147 14.25 37.92 41.75
CA ALA A 147 13.32 38.97 42.28
C ALA A 147 11.82 38.56 42.17
N PRO A 148 10.99 38.83 43.21
CA PRO A 148 9.60 38.40 43.22
C PRO A 148 8.71 39.38 42.44
N VAL A 149 8.06 38.91 41.38
CA VAL A 149 7.03 39.68 40.68
C VAL A 149 5.68 39.34 41.31
N THR A 150 5.06 40.35 41.89
CA THR A 150 3.82 40.33 42.67
C THR A 150 2.61 39.79 41.89
N SER A 151 1.73 39.03 42.57
CA SER A 151 0.45 38.54 42.05
C SER A 151 -0.49 39.69 41.61
N PRO A 152 -1.39 39.49 40.63
CA PRO A 152 -2.32 40.53 40.16
C PRO A 152 -3.41 40.85 41.20
N PRO A 153 -3.94 42.09 41.26
CA PRO A 153 -5.03 42.43 42.17
C PRO A 153 -6.36 41.84 41.70
N ALA A 154 -7.18 41.42 42.67
CA ALA A 154 -8.52 40.86 42.45
C ALA A 154 -9.52 41.93 41.95
N PRO A 155 -10.55 41.55 41.17
CA PRO A 155 -11.51 42.50 40.60
C PRO A 155 -12.47 43.01 41.67
N THR A 156 -12.65 44.33 41.77
CA THR A 156 -13.76 44.96 42.49
C THR A 156 -14.85 45.35 41.51
N THR A 157 -16.02 44.74 41.62
CA THR A 157 -17.25 45.08 40.88
C THR A 157 -17.99 46.24 41.55
N PRO A 158 -18.61 47.17 40.81
CA PRO A 158 -19.71 48.01 41.32
C PRO A 158 -21.06 47.29 41.31
#